data_AF-A0A916DJW2-F1
#
_entry.id   AF-A0A916DJW2-F1
#
_cell.length_a   1.000
_cell.length_b   1.000
_cell.length_c   1.000
_cell.angle_alpha   90.00
_cell.angle_beta   90.00
_cell.angle_gamma   90.00
#
_symmetry.space_group_name_H-M   'P 1'
#
loop_
_entity.id
_entity.type
_entity.pdbx_description
1 polymer ?
#
loop_
_entity_poly.entity_id
_entity_poly.type
_entity_poly.pdbx_seq_one_letter_code
_entity_poly.pdbx_strand_id
1 'polypeptide(L)'
;MLSVNTKDDAGKLVPLVRCNLIGLPLWTGPLPREVQRCMRTLFESDARRKGWGVLFRREAGFRRESGTFRMLGIAMIPGIVIGFPTVIMPRLGVRMPISGFGSVWIILCVLLPATIWIMWRLLPWGASDRQRRLVARVAAEQGYCGSCGYRLAGSHKADGCCLCPECGAAWNCGSADVFE
;
A
#
# COMPACT_ATOMS: atom_id res chain seq x y z
N MET A 1 1.34 11.47 -12.42
CA MET A 1 1.30 10.24 -11.58
C MET A 1 1.52 10.66 -10.14
N LEU A 2 0.65 10.31 -9.21
CA LEU A 2 0.85 10.65 -7.80
C LEU A 2 1.81 9.63 -7.17
N SER A 3 3.05 10.03 -6.94
CA SER A 3 4.03 9.24 -6.19
C SER A 3 3.90 9.54 -4.72
N VAL A 4 3.93 8.48 -3.91
CA VAL A 4 4.04 8.61 -2.46
C VAL A 4 5.49 8.96 -2.14
N ASN A 5 5.73 10.07 -1.45
CA ASN A 5 7.10 10.48 -1.10
C ASN A 5 7.51 9.90 0.26
N THR A 6 8.81 9.63 0.41
CA THR A 6 9.51 9.29 1.65
C THR A 6 10.76 10.17 1.77
N LYS A 7 11.34 10.25 2.97
CA LYS A 7 12.68 10.84 3.14
C LYS A 7 13.71 9.72 3.05
N ASP A 8 14.80 9.97 2.34
CA ASP A 8 15.98 9.13 2.34
C ASP A 8 16.81 9.38 3.62
N ASP A 9 17.95 8.69 3.77
CA ASP A 9 18.77 8.80 4.99
C ASP A 9 19.57 10.10 5.06
N ALA A 10 19.73 10.80 3.93
CA ALA A 10 20.25 12.18 3.87
C ALA A 10 19.15 13.24 4.13
N GLY A 11 17.91 12.82 4.37
CA GLY A 11 16.77 13.71 4.61
C GLY A 11 16.12 14.29 3.34
N LYS A 12 16.59 13.92 2.15
CA LYS A 12 16.03 14.32 0.85
C LYS A 12 14.68 13.63 0.65
N LEU A 13 13.68 14.40 0.20
CA LEU A 13 12.38 13.85 -0.20
C LEU A 13 12.50 13.17 -1.56
N VAL A 14 12.20 11.87 -1.60
CA VAL A 14 12.27 11.03 -2.79
C VAL A 14 10.97 10.25 -2.96
N PRO A 15 10.53 9.95 -4.19
CA PRO A 15 9.38 9.08 -4.40
C PRO A 15 9.70 7.68 -3.87
N LEU A 16 8.73 7.01 -3.25
CA LEU A 16 8.86 5.60 -2.86
C LEU A 16 8.67 4.71 -4.08
N VAL A 17 9.53 3.71 -4.22
CA VAL A 17 9.43 2.70 -5.27
C VAL A 17 8.06 2.01 -5.21
N ARG A 18 7.46 1.79 -6.38
CA ARG A 18 6.20 1.05 -6.46
C ARG A 18 6.44 -0.38 -6.00
N CYS A 19 5.73 -0.78 -4.95
CA CYS A 19 5.75 -2.13 -4.42
C CYS A 19 4.32 -2.56 -4.06
N ASN A 20 4.03 -3.85 -4.23
CA ASN A 20 2.72 -4.40 -3.87
C ASN A 20 2.71 -4.86 -2.40
N LEU A 21 2.31 -3.94 -1.53
CA LEU A 21 2.16 -4.18 -0.09
C LEU A 21 0.86 -4.91 0.30
N ILE A 22 -0.11 -5.05 -0.62
CA ILE A 22 -1.49 -5.50 -0.31
C ILE A 22 -1.63 -7.03 -0.28
N GLY A 23 -0.57 -7.79 -0.58
CA GLY A 23 -0.70 -9.23 -0.63
C GLY A 23 -1.24 -9.76 -1.98
N LEU A 24 -1.77 -8.88 -2.84
CA LEU A 24 -2.35 -9.29 -4.12
C LEU A 24 -1.29 -9.98 -5.02
N PRO A 25 -1.67 -10.94 -5.88
CA PRO A 25 -0.76 -11.61 -6.81
C PRO A 25 -0.41 -10.73 -8.03
N LEU A 26 -0.64 -9.41 -7.93
CA LEU A 26 -0.35 -8.46 -9.01
C LEU A 26 1.08 -7.96 -8.85
N TRP A 27 1.96 -8.37 -9.77
CA TRP A 27 3.32 -7.86 -9.81
C TRP A 27 3.29 -6.37 -10.18
N THR A 28 3.88 -5.53 -9.34
CA THR A 28 4.01 -4.11 -9.64
C THR A 28 5.38 -3.61 -9.28
N GLY A 29 6.06 -3.05 -10.26
CA GLY A 29 7.28 -2.30 -10.06
C GLY A 29 8.55 -3.02 -10.50
N PRO A 30 9.68 -2.30 -10.47
CA PRO A 30 10.96 -2.76 -11.01
C PRO A 30 11.71 -3.73 -10.09
N LEU A 31 11.21 -4.00 -8.87
CA LEU A 31 11.90 -4.83 -7.89
C LEU A 31 11.70 -6.33 -8.13
N PRO A 32 12.71 -7.18 -7.81
CA PRO A 32 12.55 -8.63 -7.81
C PRO A 32 11.47 -9.12 -6.84
N ARG A 33 10.93 -10.32 -7.09
CA ARG A 33 9.82 -10.89 -6.32
C ARG A 33 10.19 -11.19 -4.87
N GLU A 34 11.45 -11.51 -4.63
CA GLU A 34 12.01 -11.86 -3.33
C GLU A 34 12.02 -10.62 -2.43
N VAL A 35 12.53 -9.51 -2.97
CA VAL A 35 12.57 -8.21 -2.28
C VAL A 35 11.16 -7.71 -1.98
N GLN A 36 10.24 -7.81 -2.94
CA GLN A 36 8.84 -7.43 -2.73
C GLN A 36 8.17 -8.29 -1.63
N ARG A 37 8.50 -9.59 -1.56
CA ARG A 37 8.02 -10.48 -0.49
C ARG A 37 8.55 -10.05 0.87
N CYS A 38 9.85 -9.75 0.99
CA CYS A 38 10.45 -9.27 2.25
C CYS A 38 9.85 -7.93 2.72
N MET A 39 9.63 -6.99 1.80
CA MET A 39 8.96 -5.73 2.12
C MET A 39 7.55 -5.96 2.68
N ARG A 40 6.81 -6.89 2.06
CA ARG A 40 5.43 -7.22 2.46
C ARG A 40 5.39 -7.86 3.85
N THR A 41 6.23 -8.86 4.11
CA THR A 41 6.26 -9.54 5.42
C THR A 41 6.66 -8.55 6.54
N LEU A 42 7.60 -7.65 6.26
CA LEU A 42 7.98 -6.62 7.23
C LEU A 42 6.85 -5.59 7.46
N PHE A 43 6.18 -5.15 6.40
CA PHE A 43 5.03 -4.26 6.51
C PHE A 43 3.88 -4.91 7.32
N GLU A 44 3.56 -6.18 7.02
CA GLU A 44 2.54 -6.94 7.76
C GLU A 44 2.91 -7.15 9.22
N SER A 45 4.18 -7.44 9.53
CA SER A 45 4.62 -7.64 10.92
C SER A 45 4.60 -6.35 11.73
N ASP A 46 5.00 -5.20 11.16
CA ASP A 46 4.86 -3.88 11.80
C ASP A 46 3.37 -3.55 12.01
N ALA A 47 2.52 -3.90 11.04
CA ALA A 47 1.08 -3.70 11.14
C ALA A 47 0.43 -4.55 12.23
N ARG A 48 0.82 -5.84 12.35
CA ARG A 48 0.37 -6.71 13.43
C ARG A 48 0.87 -6.22 14.79
N ARG A 49 2.13 -5.81 14.91
CA ARG A 49 2.74 -5.36 16.17
C ARG A 49 2.06 -4.11 16.73
N LYS A 50 1.70 -3.15 15.88
CA LYS A 50 0.95 -1.97 16.32
C LYS A 50 -0.52 -2.26 16.57
N GLY A 51 -1.03 -3.40 16.09
CA GLY A 51 -2.44 -3.66 15.95
C GLY A 51 -3.00 -2.85 14.78
N TRP A 52 -3.75 -3.51 13.89
CA TRP A 52 -4.39 -2.84 12.75
C TRP A 52 -5.19 -1.60 13.19
N GLY A 53 -5.82 -1.67 14.38
CA GLY A 53 -6.56 -0.56 14.97
C GLY A 53 -5.75 0.67 15.38
N VAL A 54 -4.42 0.58 15.58
CA VAL A 54 -3.56 1.74 15.95
C VAL A 54 -2.89 2.34 14.73
N LEU A 55 -2.61 1.52 13.70
CA LEU A 55 -2.16 2.00 12.40
C LEU A 55 -3.13 3.04 11.81
N PHE A 56 -4.43 2.80 11.97
CA PHE A 56 -5.47 3.73 11.55
C PHE A 56 -5.77 4.83 12.57
N ARG A 57 -5.28 4.74 13.82
CA ARG A 57 -5.61 5.68 14.90
C ARG A 57 -4.56 6.79 15.08
N ARG A 58 -3.30 6.57 14.68
CA ARG A 58 -2.19 7.48 15.03
C ARG A 58 -1.86 8.55 13.98
N GLU A 59 -2.40 8.47 12.77
CA GLU A 59 -2.35 9.58 11.79
C GLU A 59 -3.56 10.51 11.84
N ALA A 60 -4.48 10.29 12.79
CA ALA A 60 -5.62 11.17 13.07
C ALA A 60 -5.23 12.53 13.70
N GLY A 61 -3.93 12.84 13.78
CA GLY A 61 -3.41 14.12 14.28
C GLY A 61 -3.42 15.28 13.28
N PHE A 62 -3.64 15.04 11.97
CA PHE A 62 -3.60 16.12 10.97
C PHE A 62 -4.74 16.15 9.93
N ARG A 63 -5.80 15.35 10.08
CA ARG A 63 -7.06 15.54 9.30
C ARG A 63 -8.22 14.73 9.86
N ARG A 64 -8.68 15.15 11.04
CA ARG A 64 -9.65 14.45 11.91
C ARG A 64 -11.04 14.19 11.30
N GLU A 65 -11.38 14.74 10.12
CA GLU A 65 -12.71 14.57 9.52
C GLU A 65 -12.78 13.75 8.22
N SER A 66 -11.68 13.54 7.48
CA SER A 66 -11.77 12.96 6.12
C SER A 66 -11.31 11.50 5.97
N GLY A 67 -10.48 10.98 6.88
CA GLY A 67 -9.92 9.62 6.77
C GLY A 67 -10.90 8.51 7.19
N THR A 68 -11.58 8.71 8.31
CA THR A 68 -12.59 7.79 8.86
C THR A 68 -13.79 7.67 7.93
N PHE A 69 -14.25 8.78 7.35
CA PHE A 69 -15.34 8.78 6.37
C PHE A 69 -15.00 8.01 5.09
N ARG A 70 -13.74 8.08 4.62
CA ARG A 70 -13.31 7.37 3.41
C ARG A 70 -13.26 5.86 3.59
N MET A 71 -12.74 5.37 4.72
CA MET A 71 -12.65 3.93 4.97
C MET A 71 -13.98 3.32 5.41
N LEU A 72 -14.75 4.01 6.26
CA LEU A 72 -16.10 3.58 6.61
C LEU A 72 -16.99 3.58 5.35
N GLY A 73 -16.84 4.58 4.48
CA GLY A 73 -17.47 4.60 3.16
C GLY A 73 -17.11 3.37 2.32
N ILE A 74 -15.81 3.10 2.09
CA ILE A 74 -15.38 1.97 1.26
C ILE A 74 -15.83 0.61 1.82
N ALA A 75 -15.85 0.43 3.15
CA ALA A 75 -16.31 -0.82 3.78
C ALA A 75 -17.84 -0.94 3.84
N MET A 76 -18.57 0.16 4.04
CA MET A 76 -20.03 0.17 4.11
C MET A 76 -20.68 0.16 2.74
N ILE A 77 -20.04 0.71 1.70
CA ILE A 77 -20.60 0.77 0.34
C ILE A 77 -21.02 -0.62 -0.16
N PRO A 78 -20.19 -1.68 -0.09
CA PRO A 78 -20.62 -3.02 -0.48
C PRO A 78 -21.76 -3.55 0.39
N GLY A 79 -21.71 -3.33 1.71
CA GLY A 79 -22.76 -3.80 2.63
C GLY A 79 -24.11 -3.12 2.40
N ILE A 80 -24.11 -1.82 2.11
CA ILE A 80 -25.30 -1.04 1.77
C ILE A 80 -25.79 -1.44 0.38
N VAL A 81 -24.90 -1.51 -0.62
CA VAL A 81 -25.26 -1.79 -2.01
C VAL A 81 -25.71 -3.24 -2.22
N ILE A 82 -25.14 -4.22 -1.51
CA ILE A 82 -25.47 -5.64 -1.63
C ILE A 82 -26.53 -6.05 -0.60
N GLY A 83 -26.36 -5.64 0.66
CA GLY A 83 -27.20 -6.08 1.78
C GLY A 83 -28.57 -5.41 1.79
N PHE A 84 -28.67 -4.14 1.40
CA PHE A 84 -29.96 -3.44 1.39
C PHE A 84 -30.95 -4.06 0.38
N PRO A 85 -30.58 -4.33 -0.89
CA PRO A 85 -31.51 -4.93 -1.85
C PRO A 85 -31.80 -6.41 -1.58
N THR A 86 -30.82 -7.18 -1.08
CA THR A 86 -30.97 -8.63 -0.92
C THR A 86 -31.60 -9.03 0.42
N VAL A 87 -31.43 -8.25 1.49
CA VAL A 87 -31.88 -8.62 2.84
C VAL A 87 -33.03 -7.74 3.34
N ILE A 88 -32.99 -6.43 3.08
CA ILE A 88 -33.98 -5.48 3.63
C ILE A 88 -35.25 -5.45 2.77
N MET A 89 -35.14 -5.37 1.44
CA MET A 89 -36.31 -5.28 0.55
C MET A 89 -37.28 -6.48 0.65
N PRO A 90 -36.83 -7.76 0.76
CA PRO A 90 -37.74 -8.88 0.94
C PRO A 90 -38.52 -8.83 2.26
N ARG A 91 -37.87 -8.36 3.34
CA ARG A 91 -38.53 -8.19 4.65
C ARG A 91 -39.59 -7.09 4.64
N LEU A 92 -39.45 -6.11 3.76
CA LEU A 92 -40.43 -5.06 3.53
C LEU A 92 -41.55 -5.49 2.55
N GLY A 93 -41.55 -6.74 2.08
CA GLY A 93 -42.58 -7.27 1.18
C GLY A 93 -42.45 -6.78 -0.27
N VAL A 94 -41.33 -6.16 -0.64
CA VAL A 94 -41.07 -5.69 -2.01
C VAL A 94 -40.71 -6.90 -2.87
N ARG A 95 -41.62 -7.31 -3.77
CA ARG A 95 -41.35 -8.38 -4.75
C ARG A 95 -40.43 -7.85 -5.84
N MET A 96 -39.16 -8.24 -5.79
CA MET A 96 -38.19 -7.92 -6.85
C MET A 96 -38.53 -8.71 -8.13
N PRO A 97 -38.72 -8.05 -9.28
CA PRO A 97 -38.88 -8.75 -10.55
C PRO A 97 -37.60 -9.53 -10.87
N ILE A 98 -37.71 -10.64 -11.60
CA ILE A 98 -36.59 -11.51 -12.01
C ILE A 98 -35.51 -10.75 -12.82
N SER A 99 -35.85 -9.59 -13.39
CA SER A 99 -34.89 -8.63 -13.96
C SER A 99 -33.90 -8.03 -12.95
N GLY A 100 -34.13 -8.20 -11.65
CA GLY A 100 -33.23 -7.82 -10.55
C GLY A 100 -31.90 -8.58 -10.53
N PHE A 101 -31.77 -9.70 -11.24
CA PHE A 101 -30.46 -10.36 -11.41
C PHE A 101 -29.45 -9.45 -12.13
N GLY A 102 -29.92 -8.55 -13.01
CA GLY A 102 -29.05 -7.62 -13.72
C GLY A 102 -28.31 -6.67 -12.78
N SER A 103 -28.92 -6.24 -11.67
CA SER A 103 -28.28 -5.32 -10.73
C SER A 103 -27.18 -6.00 -9.91
N VAL A 104 -27.35 -7.28 -9.55
CA VAL A 104 -26.32 -8.06 -8.86
C VAL A 104 -25.08 -8.23 -9.73
N TRP A 105 -25.27 -8.51 -11.02
CA TRP A 105 -24.16 -8.62 -11.97
C TRP A 105 -23.48 -7.27 -12.21
N ILE A 106 -24.21 -6.15 -12.27
CA ILE A 106 -23.60 -4.82 -12.37
C ILE A 106 -22.73 -4.52 -11.13
N ILE A 107 -23.20 -4.86 -9.93
CA ILE A 107 -22.42 -4.66 -8.70
C ILE A 107 -21.13 -5.51 -8.72
N LEU A 108 -21.24 -6.79 -9.07
CA LEU A 108 -20.10 -7.71 -9.12
C LEU A 108 -19.10 -7.38 -10.23
N CYS A 109 -19.58 -7.01 -11.42
CA CYS A 109 -18.72 -6.78 -12.58
C CYS A 109 -18.15 -5.35 -12.64
N VAL A 110 -18.78 -4.37 -11.99
CA VAL A 110 -18.36 -2.96 -12.07
C VAL A 110 -17.89 -2.42 -10.73
N LEU A 111 -18.71 -2.53 -9.68
CA LEU A 111 -18.40 -1.90 -8.40
C LEU A 111 -17.30 -2.65 -7.65
N LEU A 112 -17.27 -3.98 -7.71
CA LEU A 112 -16.24 -4.76 -7.03
C LEU A 112 -14.84 -4.53 -7.63
N PRO A 113 -14.62 -4.55 -8.96
CA PRO A 113 -13.33 -4.19 -9.55
C PRO A 113 -12.96 -2.73 -9.30
N ALA A 114 -13.93 -1.80 -9.37
CA ALA A 114 -13.68 -0.38 -9.10
C ALA A 114 -13.24 -0.13 -7.66
N THR A 115 -13.90 -0.76 -6.67
CA THR A 115 -13.52 -0.65 -5.25
C THR A 115 -12.14 -1.27 -4.99
N ILE A 116 -11.83 -2.43 -5.57
CA ILE A 116 -10.49 -3.02 -5.49
C ILE A 116 -9.45 -2.07 -6.11
N TRP A 117 -9.75 -1.49 -7.28
CA TRP A 117 -8.85 -0.55 -7.96
C TRP A 117 -8.61 0.73 -7.14
N ILE A 118 -9.67 1.32 -6.59
CA ILE A 118 -9.60 2.51 -5.71
C ILE A 118 -8.81 2.17 -4.46
N MET A 119 -9.14 1.07 -3.78
CA MET A 119 -8.44 0.61 -2.58
C MET A 119 -6.95 0.40 -2.88
N TRP A 120 -6.63 -0.23 -4.00
CA TRP A 120 -5.26 -0.46 -4.45
C TRP A 120 -4.49 0.84 -4.69
N ARG A 121 -5.16 1.85 -5.26
CA ARG A 121 -4.56 3.14 -5.56
C ARG A 121 -4.38 4.03 -4.32
N LEU A 122 -5.28 3.91 -3.35
CA LEU A 122 -5.30 4.73 -2.14
C LEU A 122 -4.54 4.12 -0.96
N LEU A 123 -4.36 2.80 -0.89
CA LEU A 123 -3.68 2.16 0.25
C LEU A 123 -2.26 2.70 0.52
N PRO A 124 -1.40 2.93 -0.50
CA PRO A 124 -0.07 3.48 -0.29
C PRO A 124 -0.08 4.87 0.37
N TRP A 125 -1.19 5.61 0.24
CA TRP A 125 -1.32 6.93 0.84
C TRP A 125 -1.59 6.88 2.34
N GLY A 126 -2.20 5.79 2.83
CA GLY A 126 -2.41 5.54 4.25
C GLY A 126 -1.20 4.93 4.96
N ALA A 127 -0.11 4.63 4.23
CA ALA A 127 1.13 4.20 4.86
C ALA A 127 1.80 5.40 5.53
N SER A 128 2.15 5.24 6.80
CA SER A 128 2.86 6.28 7.54
C SER A 128 4.28 6.50 7.03
N ASP A 129 4.83 7.70 7.22
CA ASP A 129 6.22 8.02 6.85
C ASP A 129 7.21 6.99 7.42
N ARG A 130 6.94 6.50 8.64
CA ARG A 130 7.73 5.43 9.26
C ARG A 130 7.65 4.13 8.47
N GLN A 131 6.46 3.70 8.04
CA GLN A 131 6.31 2.49 7.24
C GLN A 131 6.95 2.62 5.86
N ARG A 132 6.79 3.78 5.21
CA ARG A 132 7.43 4.07 3.92
C ARG A 132 8.94 3.95 4.02
N ARG A 133 9.53 4.52 5.09
CA ARG A 133 10.97 4.38 5.37
C ARG A 133 11.39 2.94 5.65
N LEU A 134 10.61 2.18 6.43
CA LEU A 134 10.90 0.77 6.69
C LEU A 134 10.93 -0.05 5.40
N VAL A 135 9.94 0.13 4.53
CA VAL A 135 9.88 -0.54 3.23
C VAL A 135 11.07 -0.13 2.35
N ALA A 136 11.38 1.16 2.25
CA ALA A 136 12.52 1.66 1.49
C ALA A 136 13.86 1.10 2.00
N ARG A 137 14.01 1.00 3.33
CA ARG A 137 15.19 0.43 3.98
C ARG A 137 15.38 -1.04 3.67
N VAL A 138 14.31 -1.84 3.71
CA VAL A 138 14.37 -3.27 3.30
C VAL A 138 14.80 -3.39 1.84
N ALA A 139 14.37 -2.49 0.95
CA ALA A 139 14.89 -2.44 -0.42
C ALA A 139 16.41 -2.28 -0.43
N ALA A 140 16.90 -1.29 0.32
CA ALA A 140 18.31 -0.92 0.35
C ALA A 140 19.18 -2.02 0.96
N GLU A 141 18.71 -2.67 2.03
CA GLU A 141 19.36 -3.83 2.65
C GLU A 141 19.45 -5.03 1.69
N GLN A 142 18.50 -5.15 0.76
CA GLN A 142 18.53 -6.14 -0.32
C GLN A 142 19.32 -5.67 -1.56
N GLY A 143 20.00 -4.51 -1.48
CA GLY A 143 20.80 -3.96 -2.57
C GLY A 143 20.00 -3.28 -3.67
N TYR A 144 18.80 -2.75 -3.38
CA TYR A 144 17.98 -1.99 -4.32
C TYR A 144 17.58 -0.62 -3.78
N CYS A 145 17.51 0.39 -4.63
CA CYS A 145 17.11 1.73 -4.23
C CYS A 145 15.63 1.74 -3.82
N GLY A 146 15.33 2.21 -2.61
CA GLY A 146 13.95 2.36 -2.12
C GLY A 146 13.11 3.40 -2.87
N SER A 147 13.71 4.16 -3.80
CA SER A 147 13.03 5.18 -4.60
C SER A 147 12.73 4.75 -6.04
N CYS A 148 13.75 4.37 -6.80
CA CYS A 148 13.59 3.98 -8.20
C CYS A 148 13.65 2.46 -8.42
N GLY A 149 14.08 1.67 -7.43
CA GLY A 149 14.29 0.23 -7.56
C GLY A 149 15.56 -0.18 -8.33
N TYR A 150 16.44 0.76 -8.66
CA TYR A 150 17.74 0.46 -9.28
C TYR A 150 18.64 -0.35 -8.33
N ARG A 151 19.44 -1.27 -8.86
CA ARG A 151 20.36 -2.11 -8.08
C ARG A 151 21.53 -1.26 -7.56
N LEU A 152 21.77 -1.27 -6.25
CA LEU A 152 22.83 -0.51 -5.56
C LEU A 152 24.18 -1.27 -5.51
N ALA A 153 24.29 -2.42 -6.18
CA ALA A 153 25.54 -3.16 -6.22
C ALA A 153 26.67 -2.28 -6.82
N GLY A 154 27.78 -2.15 -6.10
CA GLY A 154 28.93 -1.35 -6.54
C GLY A 154 28.75 0.17 -6.41
N SER A 155 27.67 0.67 -5.79
CA SER A 155 27.55 2.10 -5.52
C SER A 155 28.60 2.56 -4.52
N HIS A 156 29.20 3.73 -4.75
CA HIS A 156 30.12 4.34 -3.80
C HIS A 156 29.43 4.52 -2.44
N LYS A 157 30.07 3.98 -1.40
CA LYS A 157 29.71 4.25 -0.01
C LYS A 157 30.34 5.58 0.37
N ALA A 158 29.52 6.59 0.60
CA ALA A 158 29.93 7.82 1.26
C ALA A 158 29.27 7.82 2.64
N ASP A 159 30.06 7.99 3.71
CA ASP A 159 29.55 8.09 5.08
C ASP A 159 28.66 6.92 5.54
N GLY A 160 28.93 5.71 5.05
CA GLY A 160 28.14 4.51 5.36
C GLY A 160 26.80 4.41 4.62
N CYS A 161 26.50 5.32 3.68
CA CYS A 161 25.33 5.27 2.83
C CYS A 161 25.71 4.91 1.38
N CYS A 162 24.87 4.10 0.72
CA CYS A 162 24.90 3.91 -0.72
C CYS A 162 24.16 5.05 -1.41
N LEU A 163 24.81 5.66 -2.40
CA LEU A 163 24.17 6.61 -3.30
C LEU A 163 23.62 5.89 -4.53
N CYS A 164 22.33 6.07 -4.81
CA CYS A 164 21.75 5.55 -6.04
C CYS A 164 22.23 6.39 -7.24
N PRO A 165 22.87 5.78 -8.26
CA PRO A 165 23.39 6.53 -9.42
C PRO A 165 22.28 7.15 -10.28
N GLU A 166 21.07 6.57 -10.27
CA GLU A 166 19.95 7.03 -11.11
C GLU A 166 19.22 8.25 -10.53
N CYS A 167 18.93 8.23 -9.22
CA CYS A 167 18.08 9.25 -8.59
C CYS A 167 18.80 10.08 -7.52
N GLY A 168 20.04 9.73 -7.19
CA GLY A 168 20.83 10.38 -6.14
C GLY A 168 20.18 10.29 -4.76
N ALA A 169 19.41 9.23 -4.49
CA ALA A 169 18.89 8.94 -3.16
C ALA A 169 19.96 8.23 -2.32
N ALA A 170 20.09 8.61 -1.06
CA ALA A 170 21.04 8.02 -0.12
C ALA A 170 20.34 7.03 0.82
N TRP A 171 20.84 5.79 0.86
CA TRP A 171 20.30 4.75 1.74
C TRP A 171 21.40 4.10 2.56
N ASN A 172 21.12 3.79 3.81
CA ASN A 172 21.95 2.95 4.64
C ASN A 172 21.80 1.50 4.16
N CYS A 173 22.66 1.10 3.23
CA CYS A 173 22.90 -0.30 2.95
C CYS A 173 23.67 -0.84 4.14
N GLY A 174 23.00 -1.62 5.00
CA GLY A 174 23.69 -2.37 6.05
C GLY A 174 24.95 -3.03 5.50
N SER A 175 25.99 -3.18 6.32
CA SER A 175 27.23 -3.87 5.97
C SER A 175 26.89 -5.16 5.21
N ALA A 176 27.15 -5.16 3.91
CA ALA A 176 26.66 -6.17 2.96
C ALA A 176 27.31 -7.55 3.15
N ASP A 177 27.98 -7.79 4.27
CA ASP A 177 28.73 -9.00 4.61
C ASP A 177 27.82 -10.19 4.98
N VAL A 178 26.52 -10.14 4.66
CA VAL A 178 25.51 -11.15 5.07
C VAL A 178 25.03 -12.02 3.91
N PHE A 179 25.51 -11.81 2.68
CA PHE A 179 25.03 -12.55 1.49
C PHE A 179 26.15 -12.97 0.51
N GLU A 180 27.28 -13.48 1.01
CA GLU A 180 28.14 -14.41 0.25
C GLU A 180 27.79 -15.86 0.57
#